data_AF-W2K8Q0-F1
#
_entry.id   AF-W2K8Q0-F1
#
_cell.length_a   1.000
_cell.length_b   1.000
_cell.length_c   1.000
_cell.angle_alpha   90.00
_cell.angle_beta   90.00
_cell.angle_gamma   90.00
#
_symmetry.space_group_name_H-M   'P 1'
#
loop_
_entity.id
_entity.type
_entity.pdbx_description
1 polymer ?
#
loop_
_entity_poly.entity_id
_entity_poly.type
_entity_poly.pdbx_seq_one_letter_code
_entity_poly.pdbx_strand_id
1 'polypeptide(L)'
;MGSLTASRAYQVILLLIVALVLSTSLLIVQGLTFGEAPGFAVGTTGGGDATPDHPKTLEELIELLGDDQPRVVVLDKEFSFLGSEGNTTETGCRPKSNTACLAKNNGFKGQDVILFPGDTTLTHTGGCDQQVKVEITYDNANKQMMSVGSNKTLRGVGKKG
;
A
#
# COMPACT_ATOMS: atom_id res chain seq x y z
N MET A 1 -38.70 39.10 -42.06
CA MET A 1 -37.32 38.56 -42.22
C MET A 1 -36.56 38.37 -40.90
N GLY A 2 -37.18 38.47 -39.71
CA GLY A 2 -36.47 38.36 -38.42
C GLY A 2 -36.65 37.05 -37.62
N SER A 3 -37.50 36.11 -38.07
CA SER A 3 -37.83 34.89 -37.30
C SER A 3 -36.92 33.69 -37.57
N LEU A 4 -36.31 33.62 -38.77
CA LEU A 4 -35.44 32.51 -39.18
C LEU A 4 -34.03 32.58 -38.55
N THR A 5 -33.57 33.77 -38.20
CA THR A 5 -32.25 34.01 -37.58
C THR A 5 -32.23 33.62 -36.10
N ALA A 6 -33.32 33.90 -35.37
CA ALA A 6 -33.47 33.55 -33.95
C ALA A 6 -33.56 32.03 -33.74
N SER A 7 -34.25 31.30 -34.62
CA SER A 7 -34.38 29.84 -34.55
C SER A 7 -33.04 29.12 -34.78
N ARG A 8 -32.23 29.60 -35.74
CA ARG A 8 -30.87 29.08 -35.96
C ARG A 8 -29.93 29.37 -34.79
N ALA A 9 -30.02 30.55 -34.17
CA ALA A 9 -29.22 30.89 -33.00
C ALA A 9 -29.57 29.99 -31.79
N TYR A 10 -30.86 29.72 -31.57
CA TYR A 10 -31.30 28.82 -30.50
C TYR A 10 -30.83 27.37 -30.73
N GLN A 11 -30.90 26.86 -31.96
CA GLN A 11 -30.41 25.52 -32.28
C GLN A 11 -28.89 25.41 -32.08
N VAL A 12 -28.11 26.43 -32.45
CA VAL A 12 -26.65 26.43 -32.27
C VAL A 12 -26.28 26.50 -30.79
N ILE A 13 -26.98 27.31 -30.00
CA ILE A 13 -26.76 27.40 -28.55
C ILE A 13 -27.15 26.08 -27.85
N LEU A 14 -28.27 25.47 -28.24
CA LEU A 14 -28.69 24.18 -27.71
C LEU A 14 -27.69 23.06 -28.03
N LEU A 15 -27.16 23.03 -29.27
CA LEU A 15 -26.14 22.06 -29.69
C LEU A 15 -24.79 22.27 -28.97
N LEU A 16 -24.40 23.52 -28.71
CA LEU A 16 -23.19 23.83 -27.94
C LEU A 16 -23.30 23.42 -26.47
N ILE A 17 -24.47 23.60 -25.84
CA ILE A 17 -24.72 23.14 -24.46
C ILE A 17 -24.68 21.61 -24.38
N VAL A 18 -25.28 20.91 -25.35
CA VAL A 18 -25.22 19.42 -25.39
C VAL A 18 -23.79 18.92 -25.57
N ALA A 19 -22.97 19.58 -26.40
CA ALA A 19 -21.57 19.20 -26.59
C ALA A 19 -20.68 19.48 -25.36
N LEU A 20 -20.95 20.55 -24.60
CA LEU A 20 -20.23 20.87 -23.37
C LEU A 20 -20.57 19.91 -22.21
N VAL A 21 -21.79 19.38 -22.18
CA VAL A 21 -22.22 18.39 -21.17
C VAL A 21 -21.68 16.99 -21.46
N LEU A 22 -21.36 16.67 -22.72
CA LEU A 22 -20.81 15.36 -23.10
C LEU A 22 -19.31 15.18 -22.78
N SER A 23 -18.59 16.24 -22.44
CA SER A 23 -17.11 16.21 -22.34
C SER A 23 -16.56 16.04 -20.91
N THR A 24 -17.41 15.95 -19.87
CA THR A 24 -16.96 15.88 -18.46
C THR A 24 -17.13 14.52 -17.77
N SER A 25 -17.44 13.45 -18.49
CA SER A 25 -17.52 12.10 -17.91
C SER A 25 -16.37 11.20 -18.39
N LEU A 26 -15.14 11.54 -18.01
CA LEU A 26 -14.09 10.54 -17.83
C LEU A 26 -14.48 9.68 -16.61
N LEU A 27 -15.36 8.72 -16.86
CA LEU A 27 -15.67 7.66 -15.92
C LEU A 27 -14.37 6.91 -15.62
N ILE A 28 -13.82 7.11 -14.42
CA ILE A 28 -12.84 6.20 -13.83
C ILE A 28 -13.62 4.94 -13.38
N VAL A 29 -14.18 4.21 -14.35
CA VAL A 29 -14.70 2.86 -14.13
C VAL A 29 -13.59 1.91 -14.57
N GLN A 30 -12.45 1.96 -13.87
CA GLN A 30 -11.46 0.89 -13.97
C GLN A 30 -11.56 0.03 -12.73
N GLY A 31 -12.54 -0.87 -12.79
CA GLY A 31 -12.76 -1.98 -11.88
C GLY A 31 -13.21 -1.50 -10.50
N LEU A 32 -14.49 -1.69 -10.16
CA LEU A 32 -14.98 -1.75 -8.77
C LEU A 32 -15.82 -3.03 -8.63
N THR A 33 -15.36 -4.11 -9.26
CA THR A 33 -16.01 -5.41 -9.13
C THR A 33 -15.55 -6.03 -7.82
N PHE A 34 -16.42 -5.97 -6.82
CA PHE A 34 -16.27 -6.72 -5.59
C PHE A 34 -16.47 -8.21 -5.93
N GLY A 35 -15.46 -9.02 -5.66
CA GLY A 35 -15.72 -10.44 -5.39
C GLY A 35 -16.18 -10.55 -3.95
N GLU A 36 -17.19 -11.37 -3.67
CA GLU A 36 -17.53 -11.71 -2.29
C GLU A 36 -16.41 -12.58 -1.69
N ALA A 37 -16.01 -12.29 -0.45
CA ALA A 37 -15.03 -13.11 0.24
C ALA A 37 -15.62 -14.50 0.53
N PRO A 38 -14.99 -15.61 0.10
CA PRO A 38 -15.48 -16.95 0.40
C PRO A 38 -15.06 -17.42 1.81
N GLY A 39 -15.65 -18.52 2.28
CA GLY A 39 -15.26 -19.20 3.51
C GLY A 39 -15.67 -18.45 4.79
N PHE A 40 -14.79 -18.44 5.80
CA PHE A 40 -15.10 -17.85 7.11
C PHE A 40 -15.31 -16.33 7.10
N ALA A 41 -14.84 -15.64 6.06
CA ALA A 41 -14.96 -14.19 5.92
C ALA A 41 -16.16 -13.76 5.04
N VAL A 42 -17.05 -14.68 4.68
CA VAL A 42 -18.30 -14.35 3.96
C VAL A 42 -19.07 -13.28 4.72
N GLY A 43 -19.54 -12.28 3.98
CA GLY A 43 -20.27 -11.13 4.53
C GLY A 43 -19.39 -9.97 5.00
N THR A 44 -18.07 -10.04 4.85
CA THR A 44 -17.21 -8.87 5.07
C THR A 44 -17.55 -7.76 4.08
N THR A 45 -17.67 -6.53 4.58
CA THR A 45 -17.99 -5.34 3.77
C THR A 45 -16.81 -4.40 3.61
N GLY A 46 -15.78 -4.52 4.45
CA GLY A 46 -14.67 -3.55 4.50
C GLY A 46 -15.20 -2.13 4.69
N GLY A 47 -14.75 -1.21 3.82
CA GLY A 47 -15.24 0.17 3.75
C GLY A 47 -16.64 0.35 3.14
N GLY A 48 -17.29 -0.72 2.68
CA GLY A 48 -18.61 -0.67 2.04
C GLY A 48 -18.62 0.21 0.78
N ASP A 49 -19.67 1.01 0.66
CA ASP A 49 -19.87 1.94 -0.47
C ASP A 49 -19.30 3.35 -0.20
N ALA A 50 -18.35 3.47 0.74
CA ALA A 50 -17.68 4.74 0.99
C ALA A 50 -17.00 5.27 -0.28
N THR A 51 -17.06 6.58 -0.49
CA THR A 51 -16.39 7.23 -1.62
C THR A 51 -14.89 6.91 -1.60
N PRO A 52 -14.29 6.52 -2.73
CA PRO A 52 -12.86 6.21 -2.77
C PRO A 52 -11.96 7.38 -2.38
N ASP A 53 -11.07 7.14 -1.42
CA ASP A 53 -9.98 8.02 -1.04
C ASP A 53 -8.72 7.68 -1.84
N HIS A 54 -7.99 8.69 -2.30
CA HIS A 54 -6.78 8.55 -3.11
C HIS A 54 -5.60 9.28 -2.44
N PRO A 55 -4.92 8.65 -1.45
CA PRO A 55 -3.81 9.28 -0.75
C PRO A 55 -2.72 9.75 -1.71
N LYS A 56 -2.07 10.85 -1.35
CA LYS A 56 -0.97 11.49 -2.08
C LYS A 56 0.33 11.43 -1.31
N THR A 57 0.31 11.20 0.00
CA THR A 57 1.52 11.06 0.82
C THR A 57 1.44 9.85 1.75
N LEU A 58 2.56 9.47 2.37
CA LEU A 58 2.57 8.39 3.37
C LEU A 58 1.71 8.76 4.58
N GLU A 59 1.75 10.03 5.00
CA GLU A 59 0.98 10.55 6.12
C GLU A 59 -0.52 10.43 5.86
N GLU A 60 -0.99 10.83 4.66
CA GLU A 60 -2.39 10.66 4.27
C GLU A 60 -2.78 9.17 4.23
N LEU A 61 -1.91 8.30 3.72
CA LEU A 61 -2.18 6.86 3.70
C LEU A 61 -2.34 6.29 5.13
N ILE A 62 -1.44 6.67 6.05
CA ILE A 62 -1.48 6.25 7.45
C ILE A 62 -2.75 6.76 8.14
N GLU A 63 -3.09 8.04 7.94
CA GLU A 63 -4.28 8.65 8.54
C GLU A 63 -5.57 7.97 8.06
N LEU A 64 -5.72 7.82 6.74
CA LEU A 64 -6.89 7.18 6.14
C LEU A 64 -7.03 5.72 6.59
N LEU A 65 -5.93 4.98 6.73
CA LEU A 65 -6.02 3.59 7.18
C LEU A 65 -6.22 3.47 8.70
N GLY A 66 -5.75 4.44 9.48
CA GLY A 66 -5.76 4.37 10.94
C GLY A 66 -7.02 4.90 11.62
N ASP A 67 -7.84 5.68 10.93
CA ASP A 67 -8.99 6.34 11.56
C ASP A 67 -10.18 5.40 11.87
N ASP A 68 -11.23 5.96 12.45
CA ASP A 68 -12.43 5.25 12.87
C ASP A 68 -13.57 5.25 11.83
N GLN A 69 -13.37 5.83 10.64
CA GLN A 69 -14.40 5.95 9.61
C GLN A 69 -14.37 4.78 8.62
N PRO A 70 -15.51 4.34 8.07
CA PRO A 70 -15.50 3.41 6.94
C PRO A 70 -14.83 4.05 5.71
N ARG A 71 -13.84 3.36 5.12
CA ARG A 71 -13.08 3.92 3.98
C ARG A 71 -12.75 2.91 2.90
N VAL A 72 -12.74 3.41 1.65
CA VAL A 72 -12.19 2.71 0.48
C VAL A 72 -10.94 3.46 0.03
N VAL A 73 -9.77 2.98 0.44
CA VAL A 73 -8.47 3.58 0.13
C VAL A 73 -7.87 2.95 -1.13
N VAL A 74 -7.66 3.76 -2.16
CA VAL A 74 -7.20 3.33 -3.48
C VAL A 74 -5.75 3.76 -3.72
N LEU A 75 -4.87 2.79 -3.90
CA LEU A 75 -3.46 2.95 -4.21
C LEU A 75 -3.28 2.96 -5.74
N ASP A 76 -3.05 4.15 -6.30
CA ASP A 76 -2.80 4.38 -7.72
C ASP A 76 -1.35 4.73 -8.06
N LYS A 77 -0.45 4.57 -7.07
CA LYS A 77 1.00 4.76 -7.15
C LYS A 77 1.70 3.97 -6.04
N GLU A 78 3.02 3.83 -6.15
CA GLU A 78 3.88 3.27 -5.11
C GLU A 78 3.96 4.20 -3.88
N PHE A 79 3.86 3.61 -2.69
CA PHE A 79 4.12 4.24 -1.40
C PHE A 79 5.32 3.55 -0.75
N SER A 80 6.50 4.13 -0.91
CA SER A 80 7.73 3.60 -0.33
C SER A 80 7.94 4.14 1.09
N PHE A 81 7.95 3.24 2.06
CA PHE A 81 8.32 3.53 3.46
C PHE A 81 9.83 3.42 3.70
N LEU A 82 10.63 3.07 2.67
CA LEU A 82 12.08 2.94 2.84
C LEU A 82 12.68 4.30 3.24
N GLY A 83 13.47 4.28 4.31
CA GLY A 83 14.13 5.44 4.89
C GLY A 83 13.22 6.36 5.69
N SER A 84 11.92 6.07 5.82
CA SER A 84 10.99 6.96 6.54
C SER A 84 11.28 7.01 8.05
N GLU A 85 11.83 5.94 8.61
CA GLU A 85 12.15 5.81 10.04
C GLU A 85 13.68 5.73 10.31
N GLY A 86 14.49 6.03 9.29
CA GLY A 86 15.95 5.92 9.35
C GLY A 86 16.46 4.47 9.46
N ASN A 87 17.75 4.34 9.73
CA ASN A 87 18.43 3.05 9.81
C ASN A 87 19.02 2.81 11.21
N THR A 88 19.12 1.54 11.60
CA THR A 88 19.84 1.10 12.79
C THR A 88 21.00 0.21 12.39
N THR A 89 22.17 0.43 12.99
CA THR A 89 23.33 -0.47 12.91
C THR A 89 23.59 -1.06 14.29
N GLU A 90 23.58 -2.38 14.39
CA GLU A 90 23.77 -3.08 15.66
C GLU A 90 24.33 -4.50 15.46
N THR A 91 24.55 -5.21 16.58
CA THR A 91 24.98 -6.60 16.54
C THR A 91 23.79 -7.49 16.18
N GLY A 92 23.90 -8.20 15.07
CA GLY A 92 23.06 -9.32 14.70
C GLY A 92 23.75 -10.66 14.94
N CYS A 93 23.13 -11.70 14.41
CA CYS A 93 23.75 -13.02 14.35
C CYS A 93 23.61 -13.65 12.97
N ARG A 94 24.62 -14.42 12.58
CA ARG A 94 24.59 -15.28 11.42
C ARG A 94 24.26 -16.72 11.85
N PRO A 95 23.07 -17.24 11.56
CA PRO A 95 22.66 -18.58 11.94
C PRO A 95 23.58 -19.68 11.39
N LYS A 96 23.55 -20.86 12.03
CA LYS A 96 24.20 -22.07 11.51
C LYS A 96 23.77 -22.38 10.07
N SER A 97 22.47 -22.25 9.79
CA SER A 97 21.91 -22.50 8.45
C SER A 97 22.52 -21.57 7.41
N ASN A 98 22.69 -20.27 7.73
CA ASN A 98 23.31 -19.31 6.84
C ASN A 98 24.82 -19.60 6.68
N THR A 99 25.53 -19.89 7.78
CA THR A 99 26.95 -20.27 7.73
C THR A 99 27.17 -21.50 6.84
N ALA A 100 26.35 -22.54 6.99
CA ALA A 100 26.39 -23.74 6.16
C ALA A 100 26.01 -23.46 4.70
N CYS A 101 25.08 -22.53 4.45
CA CYS A 101 24.74 -22.09 3.10
C CYS A 101 25.94 -21.43 2.41
N LEU A 102 26.56 -20.45 3.07
CA LEU A 102 27.71 -19.71 2.53
C LEU A 102 28.91 -20.62 2.28
N ALA A 103 29.16 -21.61 3.16
CA ALA A 103 30.24 -22.58 3.00
C ALA A 103 30.14 -23.43 1.72
N LYS A 104 28.94 -23.56 1.12
CA LYS A 104 28.77 -24.32 -0.13
C LYS A 104 29.34 -23.61 -1.36
N ASN A 105 29.63 -22.32 -1.29
CA ASN A 105 30.20 -21.53 -2.40
C ASN A 105 29.47 -21.72 -3.74
N ASN A 106 28.14 -21.91 -3.70
CA ASN A 106 27.31 -22.22 -4.86
C ASN A 106 26.61 -20.97 -5.45
N GLY A 107 27.08 -19.77 -5.12
CA GLY A 107 26.55 -18.49 -5.61
C GLY A 107 25.37 -17.92 -4.82
N PHE A 108 24.72 -18.70 -3.95
CA PHE A 108 23.60 -18.21 -3.13
C PHE A 108 24.09 -17.48 -1.87
N LYS A 109 23.33 -16.48 -1.43
CA LYS A 109 23.50 -15.78 -0.15
C LYS A 109 22.45 -16.28 0.84
N GLY A 110 22.64 -15.98 2.12
CA GLY A 110 21.60 -16.19 3.12
C GLY A 110 21.37 -14.95 3.97
N GLN A 111 20.49 -15.08 4.94
CA GLN A 111 20.02 -13.97 5.78
C GLN A 111 20.66 -14.06 7.16
N ASP A 112 21.15 -12.92 7.64
CA ASP A 112 21.50 -12.72 9.03
C ASP A 112 20.27 -12.25 9.82
N VAL A 113 20.32 -12.35 11.13
CA VAL A 113 19.18 -12.18 12.03
C VAL A 113 19.36 -10.95 12.90
N ILE A 114 18.32 -10.11 12.96
CA ILE A 114 18.17 -9.04 13.94
C ILE A 114 17.83 -9.67 15.29
N LEU A 115 18.54 -9.31 16.34
CA LEU A 115 18.31 -9.85 17.68
C LEU A 115 17.02 -9.31 18.30
N PHE A 116 16.42 -10.08 19.21
CA PHE A 116 15.35 -9.55 20.04
C PHE A 116 15.88 -8.42 20.95
N PRO A 117 15.04 -7.42 21.27
CA PRO A 117 15.44 -6.34 22.18
C PRO A 117 16.02 -6.89 23.50
N GLY A 118 17.23 -6.47 23.84
CA GLY A 118 17.94 -6.90 25.07
C GLY A 118 18.70 -8.22 24.96
N ASP A 119 18.60 -8.96 23.85
CA ASP A 119 19.41 -10.17 23.64
C ASP A 119 20.84 -9.81 23.25
N THR A 120 21.75 -9.87 24.22
CA THR A 120 23.19 -9.67 24.02
C THR A 120 23.97 -10.98 23.99
N THR A 121 23.31 -12.09 24.36
CA THR A 121 23.93 -13.40 24.56
C THR A 121 23.69 -14.34 23.39
N LEU A 122 22.83 -13.96 22.44
CA LEU A 122 22.44 -14.73 21.26
C LEU A 122 21.67 -16.01 21.59
N THR A 123 21.10 -16.09 22.80
CA THR A 123 20.40 -17.30 23.28
C THR A 123 18.88 -17.12 23.35
N HIS A 124 18.39 -15.90 23.20
CA HIS A 124 16.96 -15.60 23.28
C HIS A 124 16.32 -15.45 21.89
N THR A 125 17.14 -15.17 20.87
CA THR A 125 16.72 -15.06 19.48
C THR A 125 16.83 -16.41 18.77
N GLY A 126 15.67 -16.93 18.33
CA GLY A 126 15.60 -18.21 17.64
C GLY A 126 16.48 -18.25 16.39
N GLY A 127 17.26 -19.33 16.24
CA GLY A 127 18.18 -19.51 15.11
C GLY A 127 19.60 -18.99 15.35
N CYS A 128 19.89 -18.41 16.52
CA CYS A 128 21.21 -17.86 16.87
C CYS A 128 22.07 -18.74 17.79
N ASP A 129 21.65 -19.99 17.98
CA ASP A 129 22.29 -20.98 18.85
C ASP A 129 23.76 -21.29 18.50
N GLN A 130 24.21 -20.95 17.29
CA GLN A 130 25.63 -21.00 16.89
C GLN A 130 26.09 -19.61 16.41
N GLN A 131 26.89 -18.99 17.27
CA GLN A 131 26.99 -17.54 17.48
C GLN A 131 28.04 -16.84 16.61
N VAL A 132 27.82 -16.71 15.30
CA VAL A 132 28.64 -15.76 14.53
C VAL A 132 28.02 -14.38 14.68
N LYS A 133 28.60 -13.56 15.57
CA LYS A 133 28.24 -12.13 15.69
C LYS A 133 28.61 -11.43 14.40
N VAL A 134 27.66 -10.67 13.87
CA VAL A 134 27.84 -9.86 12.67
C VAL A 134 27.27 -8.48 12.93
N GLU A 135 27.91 -7.46 12.38
CA GLU A 135 27.31 -6.14 12.31
C GLU A 135 26.23 -6.17 11.22
N ILE A 136 25.03 -5.70 11.55
CA ILE A 136 23.91 -5.59 10.62
C ILE A 136 23.43 -4.15 10.57
N THR A 137 22.97 -3.72 9.40
CA THR A 137 22.27 -2.46 9.21
C THR A 137 20.93 -2.74 8.57
N TYR A 138 19.86 -2.20 9.13
CA TYR A 138 18.51 -2.36 8.59
C TYR A 138 17.69 -1.07 8.73
N ASP A 139 16.67 -0.99 7.88
CA ASP A 139 15.68 0.08 7.85
C ASP A 139 14.67 -0.10 8.99
N ASN A 140 14.42 0.96 9.76
CA ASN A 140 13.54 0.92 10.92
C ASN A 140 12.05 0.98 10.57
N ALA A 141 11.68 1.20 9.30
CA ALA A 141 10.28 1.25 8.89
C ALA A 141 9.53 -0.06 9.22
N ASN A 142 10.25 -1.19 9.34
CA ASN A 142 9.67 -2.45 9.77
C ASN A 142 9.29 -2.52 11.27
N LYS A 143 9.81 -1.61 12.10
CA LYS A 143 9.53 -1.55 13.54
C LYS A 143 8.30 -0.71 13.84
N GLN A 144 8.00 0.30 13.00
CA GLN A 144 6.80 1.12 13.11
C GLN A 144 5.73 0.60 12.15
N MET A 145 4.94 -0.35 12.65
CA MET A 145 3.87 -0.95 11.85
C MET A 145 2.71 0.03 11.67
N MET A 146 2.32 0.28 10.42
CA MET A 146 1.10 1.01 10.11
C MET A 146 -0.12 0.24 10.61
N SER A 147 -1.00 0.92 11.35
CA SER A 147 -2.25 0.35 11.84
C SER A 147 -3.36 0.47 10.80
N VAL A 148 -4.20 -0.56 10.70
CA VAL A 148 -5.42 -0.55 9.88
C VAL A 148 -6.61 -0.67 10.81
N GLY A 149 -7.42 0.38 10.86
CA GLY A 149 -8.64 0.45 11.66
C GLY A 149 -9.75 -0.46 11.13
N SER A 150 -10.89 -0.45 11.82
CA SER A 150 -12.08 -1.18 11.36
C SER A 150 -12.67 -0.55 10.09
N ASN A 151 -13.43 -1.35 9.34
CA ASN A 151 -14.18 -0.93 8.15
C ASN A 151 -13.31 -0.28 7.06
N LYS A 152 -12.20 -0.92 6.72
CA LYS A 152 -11.29 -0.46 5.65
C LYS A 152 -11.33 -1.40 4.45
N THR A 153 -11.29 -0.81 3.26
CA THR A 153 -10.95 -1.50 2.01
C THR A 153 -9.67 -0.85 1.47
N LEU A 154 -8.57 -1.61 1.38
CA LEU A 154 -7.32 -1.14 0.76
C LEU A 154 -7.15 -1.81 -0.60
N ARG A 155 -6.90 -1.03 -1.65
CA ARG A 155 -6.95 -1.56 -3.02
C ARG A 155 -5.96 -0.93 -3.99
N GLY A 156 -5.21 -1.76 -4.71
CA GLY A 156 -4.35 -1.31 -5.81
C GLY A 156 -5.06 -1.11 -7.15
N VAL A 157 -4.58 -0.15 -7.95
CA VAL A 157 -5.01 0.08 -9.33
C VAL A 157 -4.04 -0.59 -10.30
N GLY A 158 -4.42 -1.74 -10.83
CA GLY A 158 -3.62 -2.47 -11.83
C GLY A 158 -2.23 -2.83 -11.29
N LYS A 159 -1.18 -2.31 -11.95
CA LYS A 159 0.23 -2.50 -11.59
C LYS A 159 0.91 -1.20 -11.16
N LYS A 160 0.14 -0.22 -10.67
CA LYS A 160 0.64 1.12 -10.36
C LYS A 160 1.14 1.25 -8.92
N GLY A 161 0.64 0.41 -8.01
CA GLY A 161 1.09 0.32 -6.62
C GLY A 161 2.43 -0.36 -6.48
#